data_AF-A0A136IL72-F1
#
_entry.id   AF-A0A136IL72-F1
#
_cell.length_a   1.000
_cell.length_b   1.000
_cell.length_c   1.000
_cell.angle_alpha   90.00
_cell.angle_beta   90.00
_cell.angle_gamma   90.00
#
_symmetry.space_group_name_H-M   'P 1'
#
loop_
_entity.id
_entity.type
_entity.pdbx_description
1 polymer ?
#
loop_
_entity_poly.entity_id
_entity_poly.type
_entity_poly.pdbx_seq_one_letter_code
_entity_poly.pdbx_strand_id
1 'polypeptide(L)'
;MRSRSIDIKPRKCILKMDPDCAVCHAPANMACNCEARSLEVAVEQAENRMMQSVYDEIRSWVRLHAQDYILEYFKQLTERRKAAHAEHLDNLTSHAYYHYRAPPHPNEIAAAQATLKRGIDEDWRSSVQRYPEVLEYFYSLVSLSLPPDSDPSIKDPPLSAPSGGSRKAQRRSTQ
;
A
#
# COMPACT_ATOMS: atom_id res chain seq x y z
N MET A 1 -68.95 -34.27 -36.51
CA MET A 1 -68.07 -34.06 -35.34
C MET A 1 -66.63 -34.10 -35.82
N ARG A 2 -65.92 -32.97 -35.82
CA ARG A 2 -64.51 -32.89 -36.25
C ARG A 2 -63.62 -33.07 -35.03
N SER A 3 -62.97 -34.22 -34.92
CA SER A 3 -62.00 -34.52 -33.86
C SER A 3 -60.76 -33.64 -34.04
N ARG A 4 -60.47 -32.80 -33.05
CA ARG A 4 -59.22 -32.02 -32.97
C ARG A 4 -58.14 -32.92 -32.39
N SER A 5 -57.14 -33.23 -33.19
CA SER A 5 -55.92 -33.90 -32.72
C SER A 5 -55.16 -32.96 -31.79
N ILE A 6 -54.86 -33.42 -30.58
CA ILE A 6 -54.02 -32.69 -29.62
C ILE A 6 -52.57 -32.94 -30.01
N ASP A 7 -51.92 -31.93 -30.59
CA ASP A 7 -50.48 -31.94 -30.83
C ASP A 7 -49.72 -31.85 -29.50
N ILE A 8 -49.25 -32.99 -29.00
CA ILE A 8 -48.33 -33.06 -27.86
C ILE A 8 -46.93 -32.73 -28.39
N LYS A 9 -46.52 -31.46 -28.27
CA LYS A 9 -45.14 -31.05 -28.53
C LYS A 9 -44.20 -31.78 -27.56
N PRO A 10 -43.21 -32.56 -28.03
CA PRO A 10 -42.25 -33.21 -27.15
C PRO A 10 -41.42 -32.15 -26.42
N ARG A 11 -41.43 -32.21 -25.09
CA ARG A 11 -40.54 -31.38 -24.27
C ARG A 11 -39.11 -31.83 -24.56
N LYS A 12 -38.28 -30.92 -25.10
CA LYS A 12 -36.84 -31.14 -25.23
C LYS A 12 -36.29 -31.46 -23.84
N CYS A 13 -35.86 -32.70 -23.61
CA CYS A 13 -34.98 -33.03 -22.51
C CYS A 13 -33.65 -32.31 -22.77
N ILE A 14 -33.42 -31.22 -22.05
CA ILE A 14 -32.10 -30.60 -21.98
C ILE A 14 -31.26 -31.54 -21.12
N LEU A 15 -30.45 -32.38 -21.77
CA LEU A 15 -29.42 -33.15 -21.08
C LEU A 15 -28.38 -32.17 -20.58
N LYS A 16 -28.34 -31.95 -19.26
CA LYS A 16 -27.30 -31.16 -18.60
C LYS A 16 -26.13 -32.11 -18.34
N MET A 17 -25.10 -32.05 -19.19
CA MET A 17 -23.81 -32.66 -18.89
C MET A 17 -23.00 -31.67 -18.05
N ASP A 18 -22.77 -31.99 -16.78
CA ASP A 18 -21.83 -31.25 -15.94
C ASP A 18 -20.39 -31.72 -16.22
N PRO A 19 -19.39 -30.81 -16.25
CA PRO A 19 -18.01 -31.18 -16.53
C PRO A 19 -17.37 -31.93 -15.35
N ASP A 20 -16.44 -32.83 -15.67
CA ASP A 20 -15.53 -33.40 -14.68
C ASP A 20 -14.50 -32.34 -14.24
N CYS A 21 -13.94 -32.49 -13.03
CA CYS A 21 -12.94 -31.57 -12.51
C CYS A 21 -11.73 -31.45 -13.46
N ALA A 22 -11.35 -30.23 -13.81
CA ALA A 22 -10.24 -29.93 -14.71
C ALA A 22 -8.85 -30.33 -14.16
N VAL A 23 -8.75 -30.60 -12.85
CA VAL A 23 -7.50 -30.92 -12.17
C VAL A 23 -7.37 -32.41 -11.89
N CYS A 24 -8.40 -33.06 -11.34
CA CYS A 24 -8.36 -34.47 -10.95
C CYS A 24 -9.27 -35.39 -11.76
N HIS A 25 -10.07 -34.83 -12.69
CA HIS A 25 -11.02 -35.54 -13.54
C HIS A 25 -12.11 -36.30 -12.79
N ALA A 26 -12.34 -35.96 -11.52
CA ALA A 26 -13.46 -36.51 -10.77
C ALA A 26 -14.80 -35.96 -11.30
N PRO A 27 -15.86 -36.79 -11.33
CA PRO A 27 -17.17 -36.36 -11.79
C PRO A 27 -17.79 -35.28 -10.90
N ALA A 28 -18.61 -34.42 -11.48
CA ALA A 28 -19.23 -33.27 -10.80
C ALA A 28 -19.96 -33.64 -9.49
N ASN A 29 -20.56 -34.83 -9.44
CA ASN A 29 -21.26 -35.33 -8.24
C ASN A 29 -20.35 -35.58 -7.03
N MET A 30 -19.03 -35.70 -7.24
CA MET A 30 -18.05 -35.87 -6.17
C MET A 30 -17.70 -34.54 -5.48
N ALA A 31 -17.98 -33.40 -6.12
CA ALA A 31 -17.80 -32.05 -5.56
C ALA A 31 -16.44 -31.83 -4.86
N CYS A 32 -15.35 -32.21 -5.53
CA CYS A 32 -13.99 -32.00 -5.02
C CYS A 32 -13.58 -30.51 -5.05
N ASN A 33 -12.59 -30.13 -4.23
CA ASN A 33 -12.16 -28.73 -4.08
C ASN A 33 -10.92 -28.33 -4.93
N CYS A 34 -10.53 -29.15 -5.91
CA CYS A 34 -9.28 -28.94 -6.63
C CYS A 34 -9.25 -27.65 -7.47
N GLU A 35 -10.33 -27.33 -8.18
CA GLU A 35 -10.43 -26.10 -8.99
C GLU A 35 -10.46 -24.84 -8.13
N ALA A 36 -11.20 -24.87 -7.01
CA ALA A 36 -11.24 -23.77 -6.04
C ALA A 36 -9.84 -23.47 -5.47
N ARG A 37 -9.11 -24.51 -5.03
CA ARG A 37 -7.73 -24.33 -4.55
C ARG A 37 -6.80 -23.82 -5.66
N SER A 38 -6.95 -24.31 -6.89
CA SER A 38 -6.15 -23.82 -8.01
C SER A 38 -6.41 -22.34 -8.29
N LEU A 39 -7.65 -21.88 -8.14
CA LEU A 39 -8.01 -20.48 -8.27
C LEU A 39 -7.38 -19.64 -7.15
N GLU A 40 -7.45 -20.09 -5.89
CA GLU A 40 -6.82 -19.41 -4.76
C GLU A 40 -5.32 -19.18 -4.99
N VAL A 41 -4.59 -20.21 -5.43
CA VAL A 41 -3.16 -20.10 -5.77
C VAL A 41 -2.93 -19.13 -6.93
N ALA A 42 -3.79 -19.15 -7.95
CA ALA A 42 -3.67 -18.23 -9.07
C ALA A 42 -3.91 -16.76 -8.67
N VAL A 43 -4.84 -16.52 -7.74
CA VAL A 43 -5.09 -15.19 -7.14
C VAL A 43 -3.87 -14.72 -6.37
N GLU A 44 -3.33 -15.54 -5.47
CA GLU A 44 -2.13 -15.19 -4.69
C GLU A 44 -0.94 -14.85 -5.59
N GLN A 45 -0.74 -15.60 -6.68
CA GLN A 45 0.30 -15.30 -7.67
C GLN A 45 0.04 -13.99 -8.42
N ALA A 46 -1.23 -13.69 -8.76
CA ALA A 46 -1.59 -12.44 -9.42
C ALA A 46 -1.40 -11.23 -8.49
N GLU A 47 -1.81 -11.35 -7.22
CA GLU A 47 -1.60 -10.33 -6.19
C GLU A 47 -0.11 -10.02 -6.00
N ASN A 48 0.71 -11.06 -5.83
CA ASN A 48 2.16 -10.88 -5.70
C ASN A 48 2.79 -10.21 -6.92
N ARG A 49 2.33 -10.50 -8.14
CA ARG A 49 2.88 -9.87 -9.35
C ARG A 49 2.40 -8.44 -9.56
N MET A 50 1.15 -8.16 -9.24
CA MET A 50 0.51 -6.88 -9.60
C MET A 50 0.47 -5.88 -8.45
N MET A 51 0.23 -6.33 -7.22
CA MET A 51 0.06 -5.46 -6.05
C MET A 51 1.36 -5.19 -5.31
N GLN A 52 2.38 -6.05 -5.42
CA GLN A 52 3.64 -5.87 -4.70
C GLN A 52 4.31 -4.52 -5.04
N SER A 53 4.35 -4.15 -6.33
CA SER A 53 4.93 -2.85 -6.74
C SER A 53 4.14 -1.66 -6.18
N VAL A 54 2.81 -1.78 -6.09
CA VAL A 54 1.93 -0.76 -5.51
C VAL A 54 2.20 -0.62 -4.01
N TYR A 55 2.32 -1.72 -3.28
CA TYR A 55 2.67 -1.69 -1.85
C TYR A 55 4.04 -1.08 -1.59
N ASP A 56 5.02 -1.37 -2.45
CA ASP A 56 6.38 -0.83 -2.31
C ASP A 56 6.43 0.67 -2.59
N GLU A 57 5.68 1.14 -3.59
CA GLU A 57 5.53 2.58 -3.88
C GLU A 57 4.86 3.31 -2.72
N ILE A 58 3.74 2.78 -2.22
CA ILE A 58 3.03 3.33 -1.06
C ILE A 58 3.96 3.39 0.16
N ARG A 59 4.65 2.28 0.48
CA ARG A 59 5.57 2.22 1.63
C ARG A 59 6.70 3.24 1.50
N SER A 60 7.27 3.36 0.31
CA SER A 60 8.35 4.33 0.05
C SER A 60 7.85 5.76 0.24
N TRP A 61 6.69 6.08 -0.32
CA TRP A 61 6.05 7.39 -0.19
C TRP A 61 5.75 7.74 1.27
N VAL A 62 5.08 6.85 2.00
CA VAL A 62 4.74 7.07 3.42
C VAL A 62 6.00 7.25 4.26
N ARG A 63 7.02 6.40 4.08
CA ARG A 63 8.28 6.49 4.83
C ARG A 63 8.95 7.84 4.63
N LEU A 64 9.04 8.31 3.39
CA LEU A 64 9.69 9.58 3.07
C LEU A 64 8.97 10.75 3.74
N HIS A 65 7.64 10.82 3.61
CA HIS A 65 6.86 11.92 4.18
C HIS A 65 6.84 11.90 5.72
N ALA A 66 6.76 10.71 6.32
CA ALA A 66 6.85 10.56 7.78
C ALA A 66 8.22 11.00 8.30
N GLN A 67 9.30 10.63 7.61
CA GLN A 67 10.66 11.04 7.96
C GLN A 67 10.80 12.56 7.88
N ASP A 68 10.40 13.17 6.77
CA ASP A 68 10.51 14.63 6.57
C ASP A 68 9.72 15.39 7.63
N TYR A 69 8.50 14.96 7.95
CA TYR A 69 7.68 15.56 8.99
C TYR A 69 8.36 15.53 10.37
N ILE A 70 8.89 14.36 10.78
CA ILE A 70 9.55 14.21 12.08
C ILE A 70 10.84 15.03 12.15
N LEU A 71 11.64 15.04 11.07
CA LEU A 71 12.88 15.81 11.02
C LEU A 71 12.64 17.31 11.08
N GLU A 72 11.65 17.82 10.35
CA GLU A 72 11.30 19.24 10.37
C GLU A 72 10.75 19.65 11.75
N TYR A 73 9.91 18.81 12.36
CA TYR A 73 9.44 19.04 13.73
C TYR A 73 10.60 19.09 14.74
N PHE A 74 11.51 18.11 14.69
CA PHE A 74 12.68 18.08 15.57
C PHE A 74 13.62 19.27 15.36
N LYS A 75 13.81 19.71 14.11
CA LYS A 75 14.59 20.89 13.79
C LYS A 75 14.03 22.13 14.49
N GLN A 76 12.71 22.34 14.46
CA GLN A 76 12.08 23.47 15.16
C GLN A 76 12.33 23.43 16.67
N LEU A 77 12.23 22.26 17.30
CA LEU A 77 12.52 22.10 18.73
C LEU A 77 13.98 22.41 19.05
N THR A 78 14.90 21.90 18.22
CA THR A 78 16.33 22.10 18.38
C THR A 78 16.70 23.58 18.24
N GLU A 79 16.16 24.28 17.25
CA GLU A 79 16.41 25.71 17.07
C GLU A 79 15.90 26.54 18.26
N ARG A 80 14.72 26.21 18.81
CA ARG A 80 14.22 26.84 20.04
C ARG A 80 15.15 26.62 21.23
N ARG A 81 15.67 25.40 21.42
CA ARG A 81 16.62 25.11 22.51
C ARG A 81 17.95 25.83 22.34
N LYS A 82 18.47 25.91 21.10
CA LYS A 82 19.70 26.65 20.81
C LYS A 82 19.54 28.14 21.12
N ALA A 83 18.41 28.74 20.75
CA ALA A 83 18.11 30.13 21.08
C ALA A 83 18.08 30.38 22.60
N ALA A 84 17.35 29.54 23.35
CA ALA A 84 17.29 29.62 24.80
C ALA A 84 18.66 29.40 25.47
N HIS A 85 19.48 28.51 24.92
CA HIS A 85 20.84 28.28 25.42
C HIS A 85 21.76 29.48 25.15
N ALA A 86 21.65 30.12 23.99
CA ALA A 86 22.41 31.33 23.68
C ALA A 86 22.09 32.47 24.66
N GLU A 87 20.80 32.70 24.94
CA GLU A 87 20.35 33.66 25.95
C GLU A 87 20.87 33.31 27.35
N HIS A 88 20.84 32.02 27.72
CA HIS A 88 21.37 31.57 29.00
C HIS A 88 22.88 31.84 29.15
N LEU A 89 23.67 31.61 28.09
CA LEU A 89 25.10 31.90 28.09
C LEU A 89 25.39 33.41 28.17
N ASP A 90 24.59 34.24 27.51
CA ASP A 90 24.72 35.70 27.59
C ASP A 90 24.45 36.22 29.01
N ASN A 91 23.40 35.70 29.65
CA ASN A 91 23.08 35.98 31.05
C ASN A 91 24.20 35.54 32.00
N LEU A 92 24.75 34.33 31.80
CA LEU A 92 25.87 33.82 32.59
C LEU A 92 27.11 34.71 32.44
N THR A 93 27.41 35.13 31.20
CA THR A 93 28.52 36.02 30.88
C THR A 93 28.37 37.39 31.53
N SER A 94 27.18 37.99 31.42
CA SER A 94 26.86 39.28 32.02
C SER A 94 26.96 39.24 33.55
N HIS A 95 26.44 38.18 34.18
CA HIS A 95 26.51 37.98 35.63
C HIS A 95 27.95 37.82 36.11
N ALA A 96 28.75 36.96 35.46
CA ALA A 96 30.15 36.76 35.81
C ALA A 96 30.96 38.06 35.68
N TYR A 97 30.73 38.83 34.62
CA TYR A 97 31.39 40.11 34.41
C TYR A 97 31.00 41.15 35.45
N TYR A 98 29.71 41.26 35.80
CA TYR A 98 29.23 42.24 36.78
C TYR A 98 29.82 42.00 38.18
N HIS A 99 29.84 40.75 38.65
CA HIS A 99 30.28 40.42 40.01
C HIS A 99 31.78 40.21 40.15
N TYR A 100 32.41 39.58 39.16
CA TYR A 100 33.80 39.12 39.25
C TYR A 100 34.73 39.79 38.24
N ARG A 101 34.21 40.62 37.32
CA ARG A 101 34.96 41.23 36.20
C ARG A 101 35.79 40.21 35.42
N ALA A 102 35.27 38.99 35.34
CA ALA A 102 35.91 37.83 34.75
C ALA A 102 34.90 37.10 33.85
N PRO A 103 35.38 36.31 32.88
CA PRO A 103 34.51 35.41 32.14
C PRO A 103 33.90 34.34 33.05
N PRO A 104 32.79 33.69 32.64
CA PRO A 104 32.20 32.57 33.36
C PRO A 104 33.20 31.44 33.61
N HIS A 105 33.01 30.71 34.71
CA HIS A 105 33.90 29.59 35.02
C HIS A 105 33.69 28.46 33.97
N PRO A 106 34.75 27.81 33.47
CA PRO A 106 34.62 26.77 32.45
C PRO A 106 33.64 25.65 32.80
N ASN A 107 33.55 25.27 34.08
CA ASN A 107 32.58 24.26 34.53
C ASN A 107 31.12 24.70 34.37
N GLU A 108 30.81 25.99 34.48
CA GLU A 108 29.45 26.52 34.30
C GLU A 108 29.04 26.43 32.83
N ILE A 109 29.96 26.79 31.92
CA ILE A 109 29.77 26.64 30.47
C ILE A 109 29.58 25.18 30.11
N ALA A 110 30.44 24.29 30.63
CA ALA A 110 30.33 22.85 30.39
C ALA A 110 29.00 22.27 30.91
N ALA A 111 28.53 22.72 32.08
CA ALA A 111 27.24 22.31 32.63
C ALA A 111 26.06 22.80 31.78
N ALA A 112 26.13 24.03 31.26
CA ALA A 112 25.13 24.57 30.35
C ALA A 112 25.08 23.79 29.03
N GLN A 113 26.23 23.45 28.46
CA GLN A 113 26.34 22.64 27.25
C GLN A 113 25.80 21.21 27.46
N ALA A 114 26.14 20.57 28.58
CA ALA A 114 25.61 19.25 28.92
C ALA A 114 24.08 19.27 29.06
N THR A 115 23.52 20.36 29.60
CA THR A 115 22.07 20.54 29.74
C THR A 115 21.40 20.72 28.38
N LEU A 116 21.98 21.52 27.47
CA LEU A 116 21.49 21.63 26.10
C LEU A 116 21.47 20.26 25.40
N LYS A 117 22.57 19.51 25.49
CA LYS A 117 22.68 18.19 24.86
C LYS A 117 21.60 17.22 25.34
N ARG A 118 21.39 17.12 26.66
CA ARG A 118 20.32 16.29 27.23
C ARG A 118 18.94 16.72 26.74
N GLY A 119 18.69 18.02 26.64
CA GLY A 119 17.42 18.54 26.11
C GLY A 119 17.19 18.17 24.65
N ILE A 120 18.22 18.27 23.80
CA ILE A 120 18.14 17.86 22.40
C ILE A 120 17.91 16.35 22.28
N ASP A 121 18.57 15.55 23.11
CA ASP A 121 18.39 14.09 23.11
C ASP A 121 16.95 13.69 23.51
N GLU A 122 16.38 14.40 24.48
CA GLU A 122 14.99 14.20 24.91
C GLU A 122 13.99 14.56 23.80
N ASP A 123 14.21 15.69 23.11
CA ASP A 123 13.36 16.10 21.99
C ASP A 123 13.44 15.10 20.83
N TRP A 124 14.63 14.57 20.56
CA TRP A 124 14.80 13.55 19.53
C TRP A 124 14.03 12.28 19.88
N ARG A 125 14.19 11.79 21.12
CA ARG A 125 13.46 10.61 21.61
C ARG A 125 11.94 10.80 21.50
N SER A 126 11.45 11.96 21.95
CA SER A 126 10.02 12.30 21.89
C SER A 126 9.53 12.40 20.43
N SER A 127 10.35 12.92 19.52
CA SER A 127 10.00 13.02 18.09
C SER A 127 9.89 11.63 17.44
N VAL A 128 10.84 10.74 17.71
CA VAL A 128 10.82 9.34 17.19
C VAL A 128 9.63 8.55 17.73
N GLN A 129 9.20 8.79 18.97
CA GLN A 129 8.03 8.12 19.55
C GLN A 129 6.73 8.40 18.81
N ARG A 130 6.67 9.47 17.98
CA ARG A 130 5.48 9.84 17.18
C ARG A 130 5.36 9.11 15.86
N TYR A 131 6.31 8.23 15.52
CA TYR A 131 6.26 7.50 14.25
C TYR A 131 4.94 6.73 14.04
N PRO A 132 4.37 6.00 15.02
CA PRO A 132 3.14 5.23 14.80
C PRO A 132 1.99 6.08 14.27
N GLU A 133 1.68 7.20 14.93
CA GLU A 133 0.57 8.08 14.57
C GLU A 133 0.83 8.82 13.26
N VAL A 134 2.08 9.24 13.03
CA VAL A 134 2.47 9.90 11.78
C VAL A 134 2.35 8.95 10.59
N LEU A 135 2.80 7.70 10.75
CA LEU A 135 2.65 6.67 9.72
C LEU A 135 1.18 6.37 9.46
N GLU A 136 0.36 6.21 10.50
CA GLU A 136 -1.09 5.98 10.37
C GLU A 136 -1.77 7.11 9.59
N TYR A 137 -1.44 8.37 9.90
CA TYR A 137 -1.94 9.53 9.16
C TYR A 137 -1.57 9.44 7.67
N PHE A 138 -0.30 9.24 7.33
CA PHE A 138 0.10 9.19 5.92
C PHE A 138 -0.46 7.97 5.17
N TYR A 139 -0.61 6.82 5.82
CA TYR A 139 -1.31 5.67 5.24
C TYR A 139 -2.79 5.98 5.00
N SER A 140 -3.45 6.75 5.88
CA SER A 140 -4.85 7.15 5.71
C SER A 140 -5.11 8.05 4.49
N LEU A 141 -4.08 8.73 3.98
CA LEU A 141 -4.18 9.56 2.77
C LEU A 141 -4.17 8.73 1.47
N VAL A 142 -3.75 7.47 1.54
CA VAL A 142 -3.69 6.58 0.39
C VAL A 142 -5.08 6.01 0.12
N SER A 143 -5.62 6.27 -1.07
CA SER A 143 -6.92 5.78 -1.49
C SER A 143 -6.80 4.87 -2.70
N LEU A 144 -7.37 3.67 -2.60
CA LEU A 144 -7.52 2.71 -3.70
C LEU A 144 -9.02 2.53 -3.97
N SER A 145 -9.45 2.74 -5.21
CA SER A 145 -10.84 2.57 -5.63
C SER A 145 -10.96 1.45 -6.65
N LEU A 146 -11.96 0.58 -6.47
CA LEU A 146 -12.29 -0.45 -7.43
C LEU A 146 -13.21 0.12 -8.52
N PRO A 147 -13.06 -0.33 -9.79
CA PRO A 147 -14.02 0.00 -10.83
C PRO A 147 -15.40 -0.60 -10.50
N PRO A 148 -16.50 0.06 -10.89
CA PRO A 148 -17.85 -0.45 -10.65
C PRO A 148 -18.17 -1.63 -11.57
N ASP A 149 -19.02 -2.58 -11.13
CA ASP A 149 -19.41 -3.78 -11.91
C ASP A 149 -19.97 -3.50 -13.32
N SER A 150 -20.48 -2.29 -13.55
CA SER A 150 -21.00 -1.87 -14.85
C SER A 150 -19.93 -1.43 -15.84
N ASP A 151 -18.67 -1.29 -15.42
CA ASP A 151 -17.56 -0.82 -16.26
C ASP A 151 -17.36 -1.76 -17.46
N PRO A 152 -17.36 -1.24 -18.71
CA PRO A 152 -17.13 -2.05 -19.91
C PRO A 152 -15.85 -2.89 -19.86
N SER A 153 -14.82 -2.41 -19.16
CA SER A 153 -13.53 -3.09 -19.02
C SER A 153 -13.63 -4.38 -18.19
N ILE A 154 -14.63 -4.48 -17.31
CA ILE A 154 -14.92 -5.69 -16.53
C ILE A 154 -15.74 -6.69 -17.38
N LYS A 155 -16.67 -6.17 -18.18
CA LYS A 155 -17.59 -7.01 -18.97
C LYS A 155 -16.93 -7.64 -20.19
N ASP A 156 -16.10 -6.88 -20.89
CA ASP A 156 -15.38 -7.33 -22.08
C ASP A 156 -13.86 -7.12 -21.89
N PRO A 157 -13.21 -7.88 -21.00
CA PRO A 157 -11.78 -7.76 -20.80
C PRO A 157 -11.06 -8.16 -22.11
N PRO A 158 -10.00 -7.44 -22.52
CA PRO A 158 -9.24 -7.71 -23.76
C PRO A 158 -8.36 -8.98 -23.68
N LEU A 159 -8.80 -9.97 -22.90
CA LEU A 159 -8.21 -11.30 -22.77
C LEU A 159 -8.85 -12.31 -23.74
N SER A 160 -9.97 -11.92 -24.37
CA SER A 160 -10.71 -12.69 -25.35
C SER A 160 -10.00 -12.74 -26.71
N ALA A 161 -8.80 -13.32 -26.76
CA ALA A 161 -8.19 -13.78 -28.00
C ALA A 161 -8.36 -15.31 -28.08
N PRO A 162 -9.26 -15.84 -28.93
CA PRO A 162 -9.25 -17.26 -29.21
C PRO A 162 -7.98 -17.59 -30.01
N SER A 163 -6.93 -17.99 -29.30
CA SER A 163 -5.81 -18.72 -29.88
C SER A 163 -6.29 -20.12 -30.27
N GLY A 164 -7.01 -20.24 -31.39
CA GLY A 164 -7.48 -21.53 -31.87
C GLY A 164 -8.60 -21.44 -32.91
N GLY A 165 -8.24 -21.29 -34.19
CA GLY A 165 -9.14 -21.65 -35.30
C GLY A 165 -9.15 -20.70 -36.49
N SER A 166 -8.65 -21.21 -37.62
CA SER A 166 -8.87 -20.72 -39.00
C SER A 166 -8.05 -19.51 -39.50
N ARG A 167 -6.73 -19.71 -39.67
CA ARG A 167 -6.07 -19.16 -40.86
C ARG A 167 -6.44 -20.04 -42.06
N LYS A 168 -7.56 -19.76 -42.73
CA LYS A 168 -7.72 -20.19 -44.13
C LYS A 168 -6.78 -19.32 -44.97
N ALA A 169 -5.59 -19.84 -45.24
CA ALA A 169 -4.68 -19.30 -46.23
C ALA A 169 -5.34 -19.37 -47.61
N GLN A 170 -5.86 -18.23 -48.08
CA GLN A 170 -6.33 -18.07 -49.43
C GLN A 170 -5.10 -17.95 -50.35
N ARG A 171 -4.61 -19.10 -50.87
CA ARG A 171 -3.66 -19.12 -51.99
C ARG A 171 -4.34 -18.49 -53.20
N ARG A 172 -3.94 -17.26 -53.55
CA ARG A 172 -4.22 -16.68 -54.88
C ARG A 172 -3.23 -17.30 -55.86
N SER A 173 -3.74 -18.14 -56.74
CA SER A 173 -3.12 -18.48 -58.03
C SER A 173 -3.32 -17.32 -58.98
N THR A 174 -2.24 -16.65 -59.37
CA THR A 174 -2.20 -15.75 -60.53
C THR A 174 -1.92 -16.58 -61.79
N GLN A 175 -2.90 -16.59 -62.69
CA GLN A 175 -2.65 -16.62 -64.14
C GLN A 175 -2.70 -15.18 -64.63
#